data_AF-A0A7S0QKR8-F1
#
_entry.id   AF-A0A7S0QKR8-F1
#
_cell.length_a   1.000
_cell.length_b   1.000
_cell.length_c   1.000
_cell.angle_alpha   90.00
_cell.angle_beta   90.00
_cell.angle_gamma   90.00
#
_symmetry.space_group_name_H-M   'P 1'
#
loop_
_entity.id
_entity.type
_entity.pdbx_description
1 polymer ?
#
loop_
_entity_poly.entity_id
_entity_poly.type
_entity_poly.pdbx_seq_one_letter_code
_entity_poly.pdbx_strand_id
1 'polypeptide(L)'
;IGEIVFIEGLVVNCSKKRVKLKKSVYYCIKSQKLFIQKACQKIDNFFFLNKIKNSEDQFLELEYGLSTFIDCQNIIVQDFAENLHHGQSPRNINVLLEDDLINSCKMGQRIKLCGIYQPLEYADSRFKTNFFTTGITCLSVSSDIKYSSVNYLKCDVILMKNFSLLIDSFERLASLIAPSIFGELLIKKGITLFLIGRTNNKTNKYSFMKENINILLVGDSCVHKTTFLRFVANFLPNSTFITLKSNFINELSLRIKKDINEITDFSFPSSFFI
;
A
#
# COMPACT_ATOMS: atom_id res chain seq x y z
N ILE A 1 -16.57 -3.91 -16.66
CA ILE A 1 -15.61 -2.95 -17.30
C ILE A 1 -16.30 -1.59 -17.32
N GLY A 2 -15.61 -0.52 -16.95
CA GLY A 2 -16.19 0.82 -16.78
C GLY A 2 -16.92 1.02 -15.45
N GLU A 3 -16.81 0.05 -14.53
CA GLU A 3 -17.45 0.10 -13.22
C GLU A 3 -16.43 0.49 -12.14
N ILE A 4 -16.94 1.05 -11.05
CA ILE A 4 -16.13 1.36 -9.87
C ILE A 4 -15.88 0.05 -9.12
N VAL A 5 -14.61 -0.24 -8.86
CA VAL A 5 -14.15 -1.42 -8.14
C VAL A 5 -13.37 -0.99 -6.91
N PHE A 6 -13.56 -1.74 -5.83
CA PHE A 6 -12.81 -1.63 -4.60
C PHE A 6 -11.85 -2.81 -4.48
N ILE A 7 -10.56 -2.54 -4.28
CA ILE A 7 -9.52 -3.57 -4.17
C ILE A 7 -8.65 -3.29 -2.95
N GLU A 8 -8.28 -4.36 -2.25
CA GLU A 8 -7.30 -4.33 -1.18
C GLU A 8 -6.10 -5.18 -1.60
N GLY A 9 -4.88 -4.69 -1.36
CA GLY A 9 -3.69 -5.41 -1.76
C GLY A 9 -2.39 -4.77 -1.31
N LEU A 10 -1.29 -5.42 -1.65
CA LEU A 10 0.07 -4.97 -1.37
C LEU A 10 0.68 -4.31 -2.61
N VAL A 11 1.31 -3.16 -2.41
CA VAL A 11 2.02 -2.45 -3.49
C VAL A 11 3.37 -3.11 -3.73
N VAL A 12 3.55 -3.74 -4.88
CA VAL A 12 4.80 -4.44 -5.23
C VAL A 12 5.77 -3.50 -5.93
N ASN A 13 5.24 -2.68 -6.85
CA ASN A 13 6.06 -1.80 -7.65
C ASN A 13 5.39 -0.43 -7.83
N CYS A 14 6.21 0.61 -7.87
CA CYS A 14 5.86 1.99 -8.11
C CYS A 14 6.79 2.51 -9.21
N SER A 15 6.24 2.88 -10.36
CA SER A 15 7.01 3.53 -11.42
C SER A 15 7.45 4.94 -11.00
N LYS A 16 8.46 5.47 -11.72
CA LYS A 16 8.84 6.88 -11.62
C LYS A 16 7.68 7.75 -12.12
N LYS A 17 7.56 8.95 -11.56
CA LYS A 17 6.57 9.94 -12.01
C LYS A 17 6.77 10.24 -13.49
N ARG A 18 5.67 10.26 -14.23
CA ARG A 18 5.59 10.64 -15.63
C ARG A 18 4.54 11.72 -15.79
N VAL A 19 4.54 12.39 -16.92
CA VAL A 19 3.61 13.49 -17.19
C VAL A 19 2.72 13.08 -18.36
N LYS A 20 1.40 13.29 -18.21
CA LYS A 20 0.36 13.02 -19.20
C LYS A 20 -0.25 14.34 -19.66
N LEU A 21 -0.47 14.47 -20.97
CA LEU A 21 -1.06 15.67 -21.54
C LEU A 21 -2.59 15.67 -21.33
N LYS A 22 -3.13 16.70 -20.67
CA LYS A 22 -4.58 16.88 -20.41
C LYS A 22 -5.24 17.74 -21.48
N LYS A 23 -4.53 18.78 -21.93
CA LYS A 23 -4.99 19.74 -22.94
C LYS A 23 -3.79 20.09 -23.81
N SER A 24 -3.89 19.86 -25.10
CA SER A 24 -2.92 20.31 -26.08
C SER A 24 -3.39 21.61 -26.70
N VAL A 25 -2.45 22.53 -26.87
CA VAL A 25 -2.64 23.73 -27.67
C VAL A 25 -1.70 23.61 -28.86
N TYR A 26 -2.29 23.75 -30.04
CA TYR A 26 -1.56 23.75 -31.29
C TYR A 26 -1.57 25.14 -31.90
N TYR A 27 -0.45 25.56 -32.45
CA TYR A 27 -0.32 26.78 -33.22
C TYR A 27 -0.18 26.46 -34.71
N CYS A 28 -0.91 27.17 -35.54
CA CYS A 28 -0.78 27.07 -36.99
C CYS A 28 -0.01 28.26 -37.54
N ILE A 29 1.15 28.00 -38.14
CA ILE A 29 2.03 29.03 -38.70
C ILE A 29 1.35 29.81 -39.84
N LYS A 30 0.58 29.12 -40.70
CA LYS A 30 -0.06 29.75 -41.88
C LYS A 30 -1.26 30.62 -41.52
N SER A 31 -2.07 30.19 -40.55
CA SER A 31 -3.30 30.90 -40.17
C SER A 31 -3.13 31.82 -38.96
N GLN A 32 -1.99 31.77 -38.27
CA GLN A 32 -1.69 32.46 -37.00
C GLN A 32 -2.76 32.22 -35.91
N LYS A 33 -3.47 31.10 -36.00
CA LYS A 33 -4.55 30.73 -35.06
C LYS A 33 -4.07 29.65 -34.10
N LEU A 34 -4.58 29.75 -32.86
CA LEU A 34 -4.41 28.74 -31.82
C LEU A 34 -5.60 27.78 -31.82
N PHE A 35 -5.30 26.49 -31.81
CA PHE A 35 -6.27 25.41 -31.73
C PHE A 35 -6.12 24.71 -30.39
N ILE A 36 -7.20 24.66 -29.63
CA ILE A 36 -7.24 24.01 -28.33
C ILE A 36 -7.92 22.66 -28.49
N GLN A 37 -7.20 21.59 -28.17
CA GLN A 37 -7.75 20.26 -28.08
C GLN A 37 -7.69 19.79 -26.62
N LYS A 38 -8.86 19.55 -26.02
CA LYS A 38 -8.91 18.79 -24.77
C LYS A 38 -8.59 17.35 -25.14
N ALA A 39 -7.66 16.72 -24.43
CA ALA A 39 -7.46 15.28 -24.56
C ALA A 39 -8.78 14.63 -24.11
N CYS A 40 -9.60 14.20 -25.07
CA CYS A 40 -10.78 13.42 -24.75
C CYS A 40 -10.30 12.16 -24.03
N GLN A 41 -10.96 11.79 -22.93
CA GLN A 41 -10.74 10.52 -22.21
C GLN A 41 -11.01 9.27 -23.06
N LYS A 42 -11.31 9.43 -24.36
CA LYS A 42 -11.25 8.33 -25.30
C LYS A 42 -9.79 7.95 -25.44
N ILE A 43 -9.50 6.73 -25.03
CA ILE A 43 -8.22 6.03 -25.17
C ILE A 43 -7.82 5.87 -26.65
N ASP A 44 -8.59 6.42 -27.59
CA ASP A 44 -8.22 6.50 -29.00
C ASP A 44 -6.96 7.38 -29.19
N ASN A 45 -5.83 6.69 -29.30
CA ASN A 45 -4.59 7.12 -29.96
C ASN A 45 -3.69 8.11 -29.20
N PHE A 46 -2.92 7.61 -28.23
CA PHE A 46 -1.64 8.23 -27.84
C PHE A 46 -0.53 8.09 -28.91
N PHE A 47 -0.83 7.54 -30.09
CA PHE A 47 0.12 7.45 -31.22
C PHE A 47 -0.38 8.02 -32.55
N PHE A 48 -1.49 8.74 -32.53
CA PHE A 48 -1.70 9.77 -33.52
C PHE A 48 -1.87 11.06 -32.74
N LEU A 49 -0.80 11.87 -32.73
CA LEU A 49 -0.92 13.21 -33.32
C LEU A 49 -1.77 13.00 -34.58
N ASN A 50 -3.10 12.96 -34.42
CA ASN A 50 -4.02 13.21 -35.48
C ASN A 50 -3.57 14.60 -35.88
N LYS A 51 -2.71 14.66 -36.91
CA LYS A 51 -2.67 15.79 -37.82
C LYS A 51 -4.14 16.08 -37.99
N ILE A 52 -4.63 17.10 -37.30
CA ILE A 52 -5.96 17.61 -37.56
C ILE A 52 -5.78 18.06 -38.99
N LYS A 53 -6.14 17.17 -39.92
CA LYS A 53 -6.21 17.46 -41.33
C LYS A 53 -7.44 18.34 -41.45
N ASN A 54 -7.28 19.59 -41.04
CA ASN A 54 -7.99 20.65 -41.72
C ASN A 54 -7.66 20.45 -43.19
N SER A 55 -8.66 20.64 -44.03
CA SER A 55 -8.70 20.32 -45.47
C SER A 55 -7.63 21.02 -46.33
N GLU A 56 -6.65 21.68 -45.71
CA GLU A 56 -5.44 22.21 -46.31
C GLU A 56 -4.25 21.83 -45.42
N ASP A 57 -3.27 21.12 -45.97
CA ASP A 57 -2.06 20.68 -45.28
C ASP A 57 -1.36 21.83 -44.52
N GLN A 58 -1.70 21.94 -43.23
CA GLN A 58 -1.15 22.89 -42.29
C GLN A 58 -0.34 22.12 -41.24
N PHE A 59 0.95 22.42 -41.18
CA PHE A 59 1.83 21.99 -40.09
C PHE A 59 1.34 22.69 -38.81
N LEU A 60 0.73 21.91 -37.91
CA LEU A 60 0.34 22.31 -36.58
C LEU A 60 1.49 21.95 -35.63
N GLU A 61 2.04 22.94 -34.93
CA GLU A 61 3.08 22.75 -33.94
C GLU A 61 2.46 22.75 -32.53
N LEU A 62 2.90 21.84 -31.67
CA LEU A 62 2.40 21.76 -30.29
C LEU A 62 3.12 22.80 -29.43
N GLU A 63 2.35 23.71 -28.86
CA GLU A 63 2.84 24.73 -27.95
C GLU A 63 2.83 24.18 -26.52
N TYR A 64 3.99 23.71 -26.06
CA TYR A 64 4.14 23.11 -24.73
C TYR A 64 3.79 24.09 -23.61
N GLY A 65 4.14 25.38 -23.76
CA GLY A 65 3.92 26.39 -22.71
C GLY A 65 2.45 26.73 -22.46
N LEU A 66 1.58 26.54 -23.46
CA LEU A 66 0.13 26.76 -23.35
C LEU A 66 -0.66 25.48 -23.06
N SER A 67 0.01 24.32 -23.22
CA SER A 67 -0.56 23.02 -22.96
C SER A 67 -0.57 22.72 -21.46
N THR A 68 -1.59 22.00 -21.00
CA THR A 68 -1.69 21.62 -19.58
C THR A 68 -1.41 20.14 -19.41
N PHE A 69 -0.61 19.84 -18.40
CA PHE A 69 -0.15 18.50 -18.09
C PHE A 69 -0.61 18.06 -16.70
N ILE A 70 -0.77 16.76 -16.53
CA ILE A 70 -1.10 16.07 -15.27
C ILE A 70 0.05 15.12 -14.97
N ASP A 71 0.51 15.09 -13.74
CA ASP A 71 1.42 14.04 -13.30
C ASP A 71 0.69 12.69 -13.23
N CYS A 72 1.40 11.61 -13.53
CA CYS A 72 0.88 10.25 -13.54
C CYS A 72 1.92 9.29 -12.97
N GLN A 73 1.45 8.28 -12.25
CA GLN A 73 2.29 7.21 -11.71
C GLN A 73 1.57 5.88 -11.83
N ASN A 74 2.24 4.88 -12.43
CA ASN A 74 1.74 3.52 -12.45
C ASN A 74 2.24 2.76 -11.22
N ILE A 75 1.34 2.07 -10.54
CA ILE A 75 1.65 1.13 -9.45
C ILE A 75 1.15 -0.27 -9.81
N ILE A 76 1.78 -1.29 -9.24
CA ILE A 76 1.35 -2.68 -9.35
C ILE A 76 0.89 -3.14 -7.98
N VAL A 77 -0.37 -3.54 -7.90
CA VAL A 77 -1.01 -4.03 -6.68
C VAL A 77 -1.20 -5.54 -6.77
N GLN A 78 -0.87 -6.24 -5.70
CA GLN A 78 -0.90 -7.68 -5.60
C GLN A 78 -1.84 -8.15 -4.50
N ASP A 79 -2.52 -9.27 -4.73
CA ASP A 79 -3.36 -9.92 -3.72
C ASP A 79 -2.56 -10.35 -2.49
N PHE A 80 -3.20 -10.33 -1.32
CA PHE A 80 -2.59 -10.88 -0.12
C PHE A 80 -2.48 -12.41 -0.20
N ALA A 81 -1.29 -12.94 0.11
CA ALA A 81 -1.07 -14.38 0.13
C ALA A 81 -1.99 -15.13 1.10
N GLU A 82 -2.43 -14.45 2.15
CA GLU A 82 -3.36 -14.96 3.19
C GLU A 82 -4.76 -15.27 2.63
N ASN A 83 -5.18 -14.56 1.58
CA ASN A 83 -6.53 -14.68 1.00
C ASN A 83 -6.59 -15.69 -0.17
N LEU A 84 -5.46 -16.27 -0.56
CA LEU A 84 -5.39 -17.16 -1.71
C LEU A 84 -5.76 -18.60 -1.33
N HIS A 85 -6.46 -19.28 -2.25
CA HIS A 85 -6.64 -20.72 -2.16
C HIS A 85 -5.29 -21.45 -2.33
N HIS A 86 -5.13 -22.57 -1.63
CA HIS A 86 -3.90 -23.34 -1.63
C HIS A 86 -3.43 -23.68 -3.06
N GLY A 87 -2.18 -23.33 -3.37
CA GLY A 87 -1.53 -23.63 -4.64
C GLY A 87 -1.69 -22.56 -5.74
N GLN A 88 -2.42 -21.46 -5.49
CA GLN A 88 -2.49 -20.35 -6.44
C GLN A 88 -1.39 -19.33 -6.19
N SER A 89 -0.79 -18.81 -7.28
CA SER A 89 0.10 -17.66 -7.20
C SER A 89 -0.71 -16.36 -7.07
N PRO A 90 -0.23 -15.39 -6.27
CA PRO A 90 -0.86 -14.08 -6.15
C PRO A 90 -0.92 -13.37 -7.52
N ARG A 91 -2.06 -12.74 -7.80
CA ARG A 91 -2.27 -12.00 -9.05
C ARG A 91 -1.95 -10.53 -8.86
N ASN A 92 -1.55 -9.90 -9.97
CA ASN A 92 -1.16 -8.50 -10.00
C ASN A 92 -2.11 -7.72 -10.92
N ILE A 93 -2.44 -6.50 -10.52
CA ILE A 93 -3.24 -5.56 -11.31
C ILE A 93 -2.48 -4.23 -11.41
N ASN A 94 -2.48 -3.65 -12.61
CA ASN A 94 -1.90 -2.34 -12.86
C ASN A 94 -2.89 -1.24 -12.47
N VAL A 95 -2.43 -0.27 -11.70
CA VAL A 95 -3.23 0.88 -11.27
C VAL A 95 -2.51 2.16 -11.68
N LEU A 96 -3.25 3.08 -12.31
CA LEU A 96 -2.80 4.42 -12.68
C LEU A 96 -3.26 5.42 -11.60
N LEU A 97 -2.31 6.10 -10.98
CA LEU A 97 -2.53 7.25 -10.09
C LEU A 97 -2.34 8.53 -10.90
N GLU A 98 -3.26 9.49 -10.76
CA GLU A 98 -3.21 10.79 -11.44
C GLU A 98 -3.22 11.93 -10.40
N ASP A 99 -2.66 13.09 -10.78
CA ASP A 99 -2.68 14.34 -10.01
C ASP A 99 -2.22 14.14 -8.54
N ASP A 100 -3.10 14.42 -7.57
CA ASP A 100 -2.79 14.45 -6.14
C ASP A 100 -2.55 13.06 -5.51
N LEU A 101 -2.94 11.99 -6.20
CA LEU A 101 -2.80 10.62 -5.69
C LEU A 101 -1.36 10.08 -5.84
N ILE A 102 -0.50 10.80 -6.55
CA ILE A 102 0.88 10.39 -6.80
C ILE A 102 1.69 10.44 -5.50
N ASN A 103 2.62 9.50 -5.34
CA ASN A 103 3.39 9.30 -4.11
C ASN A 103 2.56 9.03 -2.85
N SER A 104 1.25 8.76 -2.97
CA SER A 104 0.42 8.37 -1.83
C SER A 104 0.80 6.98 -1.27
N CYS A 105 1.42 6.15 -2.11
CA CYS A 105 1.75 4.77 -1.82
C CYS A 105 3.26 4.52 -1.90
N LYS A 106 3.77 3.71 -0.97
CA LYS A 106 5.14 3.18 -1.00
C LYS A 106 5.14 1.69 -1.33
N MET A 107 6.26 1.19 -1.84
CA MET A 107 6.47 -0.25 -2.02
C MET A 107 6.34 -1.00 -0.69
N GLY A 108 5.76 -2.20 -0.72
CA GLY A 108 5.51 -3.04 0.44
C GLY A 108 4.32 -2.62 1.31
N GLN A 109 3.63 -1.52 0.96
CA GLN A 109 2.52 -1.00 1.75
C GLN A 109 1.21 -1.75 1.44
N ARG A 110 0.43 -2.04 2.49
CA ARG A 110 -0.96 -2.49 2.38
C ARG A 110 -1.87 -1.29 2.08
N ILE A 111 -2.62 -1.36 0.99
CA ILE A 111 -3.49 -0.28 0.53
C ILE A 111 -4.89 -0.81 0.21
N LYS A 112 -5.87 0.07 0.39
CA LYS A 112 -7.24 -0.07 -0.08
C LYS A 112 -7.49 1.02 -1.10
N LEU A 113 -7.90 0.63 -2.30
CA LEU A 113 -8.07 1.53 -3.43
C LEU A 113 -9.46 1.41 -4.04
N CYS A 114 -10.03 2.54 -4.41
CA CYS A 114 -11.22 2.63 -5.26
C CYS A 114 -10.79 3.19 -6.61
N GLY A 115 -11.30 2.60 -7.68
CA GLY A 115 -11.02 3.10 -9.02
C GLY A 115 -11.94 2.50 -10.07
N ILE A 116 -11.80 2.96 -11.30
CA ILE A 116 -12.60 2.49 -12.43
C ILE A 116 -11.81 1.41 -13.17
N TYR A 117 -12.38 0.22 -13.31
CA TYR A 117 -11.73 -0.88 -14.01
C TYR A 117 -11.90 -0.74 -15.53
N GLN A 118 -10.80 -0.56 -16.25
CA GLN A 118 -10.80 -0.23 -17.68
C GLN A 118 -9.75 -1.03 -18.48
N PRO A 119 -9.97 -1.26 -19.77
CA PRO A 119 -8.92 -1.77 -20.65
C PRO A 119 -7.84 -0.71 -20.84
N LEU A 120 -6.59 -1.16 -20.83
CA LEU A 120 -5.39 -0.41 -21.20
C LEU A 120 -4.90 -0.95 -22.55
N GLU A 121 -4.62 -0.06 -23.50
CA GLU A 121 -4.10 -0.44 -24.80
C GLU A 121 -2.67 -0.97 -24.72
N TYR A 122 -2.40 -2.04 -25.48
CA TYR A 122 -1.07 -2.61 -25.63
C TYR A 122 -0.28 -1.80 -26.67
N ALA A 123 0.87 -1.25 -26.28
CA ALA A 123 1.64 -0.34 -27.12
C ALA A 123 2.46 -1.02 -28.24
N ASP A 124 2.57 -2.36 -28.27
CA ASP A 124 3.31 -3.04 -29.35
C ASP A 124 2.44 -3.22 -30.60
N SER A 125 2.48 -2.19 -31.43
CA SER A 125 1.70 -1.96 -32.64
C SER A 125 2.11 -2.80 -33.86
N ARG A 126 2.57 -4.04 -33.71
CA ARG A 126 2.94 -4.91 -34.85
C ARG A 126 1.96 -6.02 -35.14
N PHE A 127 1.22 -6.49 -34.14
CA PHE A 127 0.13 -7.43 -34.32
C PHE A 127 -1.08 -6.90 -33.56
N LYS A 128 -2.10 -6.44 -34.31
CA LYS A 128 -3.41 -6.12 -33.73
C LYS A 128 -4.05 -7.42 -33.26
N THR A 129 -3.72 -7.85 -32.06
CA THR A 129 -4.46 -8.91 -31.40
C THR A 129 -5.70 -8.31 -30.74
N ASN A 130 -6.80 -9.06 -30.66
CA ASN A 130 -8.02 -8.64 -29.96
C ASN A 130 -7.87 -8.70 -28.42
N PHE A 131 -6.64 -8.78 -27.90
CA PHE A 131 -6.37 -8.90 -26.48
C PHE A 131 -6.01 -7.52 -25.91
N PHE A 132 -6.71 -7.13 -24.85
CA PHE A 132 -6.45 -5.91 -24.12
C PHE A 132 -5.84 -6.25 -22.77
N THR A 133 -4.82 -5.49 -22.37
CA THR A 133 -4.42 -5.49 -20.96
C THR A 133 -5.46 -4.73 -20.16
N THR A 134 -5.68 -5.09 -18.90
CA THR A 134 -6.62 -4.37 -18.04
C THR A 134 -5.87 -3.64 -16.94
N GLY A 135 -6.48 -2.57 -16.45
CA GLY A 135 -5.97 -1.82 -15.32
C GLY A 135 -7.03 -0.93 -14.72
N ILE A 136 -6.64 -0.21 -13.68
CA ILE A 136 -7.56 0.61 -12.89
C ILE A 136 -7.07 2.04 -12.91
N THR A 137 -7.94 2.97 -13.26
CA THR A 137 -7.73 4.40 -12.97
C THR A 137 -8.19 4.67 -11.55
N CYS A 138 -7.25 5.06 -10.70
CA CYS A 138 -7.54 5.25 -9.29
C CYS A 138 -8.30 6.56 -9.06
N LEU A 139 -9.33 6.49 -8.22
CA LEU A 139 -10.09 7.65 -7.75
C LEU A 139 -9.69 8.02 -6.32
N SER A 140 -9.44 7.01 -5.47
CA SER A 140 -9.03 7.23 -4.09
C SER A 140 -8.15 6.09 -3.60
N VAL A 141 -7.09 6.45 -2.86
CA VAL A 141 -6.28 5.48 -2.12
C VAL A 141 -6.29 5.81 -0.64
N SER A 142 -6.57 4.80 0.16
CA SER A 142 -6.35 4.82 1.61
C SER A 142 -5.30 3.77 1.95
N SER A 143 -4.21 4.20 2.56
CA SER A 143 -3.26 3.29 3.17
C SER A 143 -3.73 2.90 4.57
N ASP A 144 -3.56 1.62 4.91
CA ASP A 144 -3.95 1.09 6.24
C ASP A 144 -3.11 1.64 7.39
N ILE A 145 -2.07 2.44 7.09
CA ILE A 145 -1.13 2.97 8.08
C ILE A 145 -1.70 4.17 8.88
N LYS A 146 -2.95 4.59 8.66
CA LYS A 146 -3.58 5.60 9.52
C LYS A 146 -4.16 4.98 10.79
N TYR A 147 -3.27 4.56 11.69
CA TYR A 147 -3.58 4.35 13.11
C TYR A 147 -4.19 5.61 13.79
N SER A 148 -4.18 6.76 13.11
CA SER A 148 -4.36 8.08 13.71
C SER A 148 -5.77 8.66 13.67
N SER A 149 -6.81 7.94 13.26
CA SER A 149 -8.19 8.37 13.56
C SER A 149 -9.18 7.22 13.45
N VAL A 150 -9.11 6.27 14.38
CA VAL A 150 -10.33 5.54 14.72
C VAL A 150 -11.29 6.60 15.27
N ASN A 151 -12.41 6.83 14.59
CA ASN A 151 -13.43 7.75 15.05
C ASN A 151 -14.12 7.14 16.26
N TYR A 152 -13.57 7.34 17.45
CA TYR A 152 -14.20 6.91 18.69
C TYR A 152 -15.48 7.71 18.92
N LEU A 153 -16.58 7.03 19.25
CA LEU A 153 -17.75 7.75 19.74
C LEU A 153 -17.43 8.38 21.09
N LYS A 154 -18.10 9.49 21.41
CA LYS A 154 -17.98 10.15 22.73
C LYS A 154 -18.28 9.17 23.88
N CYS A 155 -19.24 8.27 23.69
CA CYS A 155 -19.59 7.24 24.66
C CYS A 155 -18.43 6.28 24.95
N ASP A 156 -17.71 5.84 23.92
CA ASP A 156 -16.57 4.91 24.08
C ASP A 156 -15.46 5.55 24.91
N VAL A 157 -15.21 6.85 24.69
CA VAL A 157 -14.22 7.61 25.48
C VAL A 157 -14.60 7.67 26.96
N ILE A 158 -15.90 7.81 27.27
CA ILE A 158 -16.37 7.80 28.66
C ILE A 158 -16.18 6.41 29.27
N LEU A 159 -16.52 5.34 28.54
CA LEU A 159 -16.33 3.96 29.00
C LEU A 159 -14.84 3.66 29.26
N MET A 160 -13.95 4.06 28.35
CA MET A 160 -12.50 3.90 28.52
C MET A 160 -11.99 4.65 29.75
N LYS A 161 -12.47 5.87 30.00
CA LYS A 161 -12.14 6.63 31.22
C LYS A 161 -12.63 5.93 32.48
N ASN A 162 -13.89 5.50 32.50
CA ASN A 162 -14.45 4.78 33.65
C ASN A 162 -13.69 3.48 33.92
N PHE A 163 -13.29 2.76 32.87
CA PHE A 163 -12.47 1.57 32.99
C PHE A 163 -11.07 1.87 33.57
N SER A 164 -10.45 2.97 33.15
CA SER A 164 -9.13 3.39 33.64
C SER A 164 -9.11 3.75 35.14
N LEU A 165 -10.26 4.11 35.71
CA LEU A 165 -10.40 4.43 37.14
C LEU A 165 -10.47 3.19 38.04
N LEU A 166 -10.63 1.99 37.46
CA LEU A 166 -10.67 0.76 38.23
C LEU A 166 -9.28 0.39 38.76
N ILE A 167 -9.20 0.02 40.04
CA ILE A 167 -7.96 -0.36 40.73
C ILE A 167 -7.31 -1.59 40.05
N ASP A 168 -8.12 -2.57 39.65
CA ASP A 168 -7.65 -3.81 39.03
C ASP A 168 -7.68 -3.76 37.48
N SER A 169 -7.66 -2.55 36.88
CA SER A 169 -7.77 -2.37 35.42
C SER A 169 -6.71 -3.16 34.64
N PHE A 170 -5.46 -3.17 35.12
CA PHE A 170 -4.37 -3.91 34.49
C PHE A 170 -4.57 -5.44 34.55
N GLU A 171 -4.99 -5.97 35.69
CA GLU A 171 -5.23 -7.41 35.83
C GLU A 171 -6.41 -7.88 35.00
N ARG A 172 -7.47 -7.07 34.95
CA ARG A 172 -8.63 -7.30 34.09
C ARG A 172 -8.25 -7.30 32.61
N LEU A 173 -7.45 -6.31 32.17
CA LEU A 173 -6.94 -6.29 30.79
C LEU A 173 -6.09 -7.52 30.48
N ALA A 174 -5.17 -7.88 31.37
CA ALA A 174 -4.33 -9.06 31.18
C ALA A 174 -5.16 -10.36 31.13
N SER A 175 -6.20 -10.48 31.95
CA SER A 175 -7.07 -11.67 31.94
C SER A 175 -7.82 -11.86 30.62
N LEU A 176 -8.10 -10.77 29.91
CA LEU A 176 -8.77 -10.78 28.60
C LEU A 176 -7.84 -11.19 27.45
N ILE A 177 -6.52 -11.17 27.64
CA ILE A 177 -5.57 -11.67 26.63
C ILE A 177 -5.62 -13.18 26.59
N ALA A 178 -5.80 -13.73 25.37
CA ALA A 178 -5.92 -15.16 25.12
C ALA A 178 -6.90 -15.86 26.09
N PRO A 179 -8.22 -15.57 26.01
CA PRO A 179 -9.21 -16.12 26.93
C PRO A 179 -9.35 -17.65 26.82
N SER A 180 -8.87 -18.23 25.71
CA SER A 180 -8.82 -19.69 25.50
C SER A 180 -7.88 -20.42 26.46
N ILE A 181 -6.92 -19.72 27.06
CA ILE A 181 -5.94 -20.30 27.98
C ILE A 181 -6.32 -19.91 29.40
N PHE A 182 -6.58 -20.91 30.24
CA PHE A 182 -6.86 -20.71 31.65
C PHE A 182 -5.56 -20.58 32.45
N GLY A 183 -5.53 -19.64 33.40
CA GLY A 183 -4.36 -19.41 34.27
C GLY A 183 -3.27 -18.51 33.67
N GLU A 184 -2.04 -18.71 34.13
CA GLU A 184 -0.82 -18.01 33.66
C GLU A 184 -0.93 -16.47 33.57
N LEU A 185 -1.50 -15.85 34.60
CA LEU A 185 -1.70 -14.40 34.67
C LEU A 185 -0.40 -13.60 34.49
N LEU A 186 0.74 -14.12 34.95
CA LEU A 186 2.04 -13.47 34.79
C LEU A 186 2.47 -13.34 33.32
N ILE A 187 2.29 -14.40 32.53
CA ILE A 187 2.63 -14.40 31.09
C ILE A 187 1.67 -13.45 30.36
N LYS A 188 0.37 -13.50 30.66
CA LYS A 188 -0.62 -12.59 30.08
C LYS A 188 -0.34 -11.13 30.40
N LYS A 189 0.06 -10.81 31.64
CA LYS A 189 0.50 -9.46 32.03
C LYS A 189 1.74 -9.02 31.22
N GLY A 190 2.72 -9.90 31.04
CA GLY A 190 3.89 -9.64 30.21
C GLY A 190 3.53 -9.33 28.76
N ILE A 191 2.65 -10.13 28.15
CA ILE A 191 2.15 -9.91 26.79
C ILE A 191 1.36 -8.58 26.70
N THR A 192 0.59 -8.22 27.73
CA THR A 192 -0.13 -6.94 27.78
C THR A 192 0.82 -5.76 27.69
N LEU A 193 1.90 -5.79 28.48
CA LEU A 193 2.93 -4.75 28.47
C LEU A 193 3.66 -4.69 27.12
N PHE A 194 3.88 -5.84 26.48
CA PHE A 194 4.46 -5.89 25.13
C PHE A 194 3.53 -5.26 24.08
N LEU A 195 2.23 -5.52 24.13
CA LEU A 195 1.26 -4.93 23.19
C LEU A 195 1.11 -3.41 23.35
N ILE A 196 1.20 -2.91 24.60
CA ILE A 196 1.18 -1.47 24.88
C ILE A 196 2.48 -0.81 24.39
N GLY A 197 3.61 -1.52 24.53
CA GLY A 197 4.93 -1.03 24.15
C GLY A 197 5.40 0.14 25.02
N ARG A 198 6.42 0.85 24.53
CA ARG A 198 7.01 2.01 25.20
C ARG A 198 6.74 3.28 24.39
N THR A 199 6.46 4.38 25.08
CA THR A 199 6.31 5.70 24.45
C THR A 199 7.67 6.32 24.13
N ASN A 200 7.75 7.04 23.01
CA ASN A 200 8.98 7.67 22.55
C ASN A 200 9.29 8.92 23.39
N ASN A 201 10.04 8.75 24.46
CA ASN A 201 10.64 9.88 25.17
C ASN A 201 11.82 10.39 24.35
N LYS A 202 11.62 11.49 23.61
CA LYS A 202 12.67 12.20 22.85
C LYS A 202 13.64 12.95 23.78
N THR A 203 14.18 12.28 24.79
CA THR A 203 15.18 12.86 25.68
C THR A 203 16.58 12.50 25.17
N ASN A 204 17.31 13.54 24.77
CA ASN A 204 18.74 13.59 24.38
C ASN A 204 19.11 13.08 22.98
N LYS A 205 19.74 13.99 22.22
CA LYS A 205 20.06 13.93 20.79
C LYS A 205 21.08 12.86 20.36
N TYR A 206 21.59 12.01 21.28
CA TYR A 206 22.77 11.18 21.00
C TYR A 206 22.69 9.71 21.45
N SER A 207 21.54 9.20 21.89
CA SER A 207 21.39 7.77 22.16
C SER A 207 20.12 7.23 21.52
N PHE A 208 20.27 6.45 20.44
CA PHE A 208 19.21 5.59 19.91
C PHE A 208 18.97 4.44 20.88
N MET A 209 18.28 4.71 21.98
CA MET A 209 17.84 3.65 22.89
C MET A 209 16.80 2.79 22.18
N LYS A 210 17.00 1.47 22.17
CA LYS A 210 16.11 0.52 21.50
C LYS A 210 14.70 0.63 22.08
N GLU A 211 13.74 0.99 21.24
CA GLU A 211 12.37 1.36 21.65
C GLU A 211 11.44 0.15 21.83
N ASN A 212 11.92 -1.06 21.51
CA ASN A 212 11.10 -2.26 21.41
C ASN A 212 11.33 -3.22 22.58
N ILE A 213 10.23 -3.73 23.14
CA ILE A 213 10.23 -4.83 24.10
C ILE A 213 10.29 -6.12 23.29
N ASN A 214 11.25 -7.00 23.61
CA ASN A 214 11.30 -8.34 23.05
C ASN A 214 10.93 -9.35 24.14
N ILE A 215 10.01 -10.27 23.85
CA ILE A 215 9.62 -11.34 24.77
C ILE A 215 10.16 -12.67 24.25
N LEU A 216 10.76 -13.45 25.15
CA LEU A 216 11.12 -14.84 24.91
C LEU A 216 10.30 -15.74 25.85
N LEU A 217 9.60 -16.73 25.30
CA LEU A 217 8.82 -17.70 26.06
C LEU A 217 9.53 -19.07 26.06
N VAL A 218 10.07 -19.49 27.20
CA VAL A 218 10.78 -20.77 27.40
C VAL A 218 10.02 -21.64 28.41
N GLY A 219 10.05 -22.96 28.23
CA GLY A 219 9.38 -23.93 29.12
C GLY A 219 9.10 -25.26 28.40
N ASP A 220 8.23 -26.09 28.96
CA ASP A 220 7.91 -27.41 28.40
C ASP A 220 7.08 -27.37 27.11
N SER A 221 7.08 -28.48 26.36
CA SER A 221 6.43 -28.61 25.05
C SER A 221 4.90 -28.52 25.09
N CYS A 222 4.28 -28.70 26.26
CA CYS A 222 2.81 -28.72 26.43
C CYS A 222 2.21 -27.43 26.99
N VAL A 223 3.01 -26.39 27.23
CA VAL A 223 2.58 -25.18 27.92
C VAL A 223 2.19 -24.09 26.93
N HIS A 224 1.13 -24.28 26.12
CA HIS A 224 0.41 -23.27 25.31
C HIS A 224 1.20 -22.11 24.62
N LYS A 225 2.53 -22.21 24.41
CA LYS A 225 3.36 -21.08 23.95
C LYS A 225 3.04 -20.71 22.52
N THR A 226 2.88 -21.73 21.68
CA THR A 226 2.50 -21.54 20.27
C THR A 226 1.12 -20.90 20.14
N THR A 227 0.18 -21.22 21.05
CA THR A 227 -1.15 -20.59 21.07
C THR A 227 -1.10 -19.14 21.53
N PHE A 228 -0.25 -18.78 22.51
CA PHE A 228 -0.03 -17.37 22.88
C PHE A 228 0.56 -16.57 21.72
N LEU A 229 1.60 -17.09 21.06
CA LEU A 229 2.24 -16.40 19.93
C LEU A 229 1.28 -16.22 18.75
N ARG A 230 0.44 -17.23 18.44
CA ARG A 230 -0.62 -17.10 17.42
C ARG A 230 -1.66 -16.07 17.80
N PHE A 231 -2.09 -16.01 19.07
CA PHE A 231 -3.02 -14.97 19.53
C PHE A 231 -2.46 -13.57 19.28
N VAL A 232 -1.21 -13.33 19.68
CA VAL A 232 -0.52 -12.05 19.47
C VAL A 232 -0.37 -11.72 17.99
N ALA A 233 -0.01 -12.71 17.16
CA ALA A 233 0.17 -12.54 15.73
C ALA A 233 -1.15 -12.25 14.97
N ASN A 234 -2.29 -12.67 15.52
CA ASN A 234 -3.61 -12.35 14.96
C ASN A 234 -4.17 -11.02 15.50
N PHE A 235 -3.77 -10.64 16.71
CA PHE A 235 -4.24 -9.43 17.37
C PHE A 235 -3.60 -8.17 16.78
N LEU A 236 -2.32 -8.25 16.39
CA LEU A 236 -1.59 -7.12 15.81
C LEU A 236 -1.84 -7.05 14.29
N PRO A 237 -2.22 -5.88 13.74
CA PRO A 237 -2.58 -5.75 12.31
C PRO A 237 -1.40 -5.88 11.33
N ASN A 238 -0.16 -5.81 11.82
CA ASN A 238 1.08 -5.87 11.02
C ASN A 238 2.07 -6.95 11.51
N SER A 239 1.61 -7.98 12.21
CA SER A 239 2.49 -9.09 12.64
C SER A 239 2.58 -10.19 11.60
N THR A 240 3.78 -10.77 11.50
CA THR A 240 4.04 -11.96 10.69
C THR A 240 4.40 -13.12 11.61
N PHE A 241 3.65 -14.23 11.53
CA PHE A 241 3.98 -15.45 12.25
C PHE A 241 4.88 -16.34 11.41
N ILE A 242 6.10 -16.60 11.89
CA ILE A 242 7.09 -17.41 11.17
C ILE A 242 7.42 -18.64 11.99
N THR A 243 7.43 -19.82 11.35
CA THR A 243 7.94 -21.05 11.97
C THR A 243 9.31 -21.35 11.38
N LEU A 244 10.33 -21.41 12.24
CA LEU A 244 11.69 -21.74 11.83
C LEU A 244 11.78 -23.23 11.53
N LYS A 245 11.66 -23.58 10.24
CA LYS A 245 12.31 -24.76 9.67
C LYS A 245 13.56 -24.28 8.92
N SER A 246 14.64 -25.06 8.97
CA SER A 246 16.04 -24.74 8.63
C SER A 246 16.34 -23.93 7.34
N ASN A 247 15.39 -23.74 6.41
CA ASN A 247 15.61 -23.07 5.12
C ASN A 247 15.36 -21.54 5.12
N PHE A 248 14.80 -20.96 6.19
CA PHE A 248 14.33 -19.56 6.19
C PHE A 248 15.44 -18.48 6.27
N ILE A 249 16.59 -18.79 6.89
CA ILE A 249 17.69 -17.81 7.04
C ILE A 249 18.29 -17.45 5.67
N ASN A 250 18.33 -18.43 4.74
CA ASN A 250 18.79 -18.20 3.37
C ASN A 250 17.77 -17.40 2.55
N GLU A 251 16.48 -17.61 2.73
CA GLU A 251 15.44 -16.83 2.02
C GLU A 251 15.35 -15.38 2.49
N LEU A 252 15.49 -15.12 3.80
CA LEU A 252 15.52 -13.76 4.34
C LEU A 252 16.75 -12.99 3.85
N SER A 253 17.92 -13.63 3.82
CA SER A 253 19.15 -13.01 3.29
C SER A 253 19.14 -12.83 1.77
N LEU A 254 18.47 -13.71 1.02
CA LEU A 254 18.32 -13.60 -0.43
C LEU A 254 17.33 -12.50 -0.85
N ARG A 255 16.23 -12.29 -0.11
CA ARG A 255 15.33 -11.13 -0.32
C ARG A 255 16.07 -9.81 -0.18
N ILE A 256 16.89 -9.70 0.87
CA ILE A 256 17.74 -8.53 1.10
C ILE A 256 18.72 -8.30 -0.07
N LYS A 257 19.27 -9.36 -0.69
CA LYS A 257 20.21 -9.24 -1.82
C LYS A 257 19.55 -8.90 -3.16
N LYS A 258 18.34 -9.37 -3.42
CA LYS A 258 17.61 -9.07 -4.67
C LYS A 258 17.17 -7.60 -4.71
N ASP A 259 16.77 -7.06 -3.56
CA ASP A 259 16.33 -5.67 -3.40
C ASP A 259 17.48 -4.64 -3.49
N ILE A 260 18.74 -5.07 -3.36
CA ILE A 260 19.92 -4.19 -3.51
C ILE A 260 20.25 -3.91 -4.99
N ASN A 261 19.87 -4.83 -5.90
CA ASN A 261 20.25 -4.73 -7.31
C ASN A 261 19.22 -3.95 -8.17
N GLU A 262 18.02 -3.70 -7.65
CA GLU A 262 16.98 -2.91 -8.32
C GLU A 262 16.61 -1.65 -7.48
N ILE A 263 17.37 -0.56 -7.71
CA ILE A 263 16.97 0.84 -7.52
C ILE A 263 17.04 1.42 -6.07
N THR A 264 18.13 2.17 -5.87
CA THR A 264 18.49 3.36 -5.06
C THR A 264 17.55 4.10 -4.07
N ASP A 265 16.32 3.70 -3.74
CA ASP A 265 15.53 4.45 -2.73
C ASP A 265 14.87 3.55 -1.69
N PHE A 266 15.50 3.50 -0.51
CA PHE A 266 15.10 2.66 0.62
C PHE A 266 14.04 3.33 1.51
N SER A 267 13.00 2.57 1.87
CA SER A 267 12.40 2.67 3.21
C SER A 267 11.95 1.29 3.68
N PHE A 268 12.67 0.72 4.63
CA PHE A 268 12.29 -0.52 5.32
C PHE A 268 11.03 -0.28 6.18
N PRO A 269 9.98 -1.11 6.09
CA PRO A 269 9.09 -1.30 7.21
C PRO A 269 9.81 -2.18 8.24
N SER A 270 9.93 -1.70 9.47
CA SER A 270 10.45 -2.45 10.61
C SER A 270 9.66 -3.75 10.79
N SER A 271 10.20 -4.86 10.31
CA SER A 271 9.63 -6.19 10.50
C SER A 271 9.91 -6.65 11.94
N PHE A 272 8.84 -6.84 12.70
CA PHE A 272 8.87 -7.47 14.00
C PHE A 272 9.14 -8.96 13.81
N PHE A 273 10.29 -9.42 14.29
CA PHE A 273 10.56 -10.84 14.46
C PHE A 273 10.07 -11.25 15.86
N ILE A 274 9.14 -12.20 15.91
CA ILE A 274 8.68 -12.89 17.12
C ILE A 274 9.27 -14.30 17.09
#